data_AF-A0A6A3W812-F1
#
_entry.id   AF-A0A6A3W812-F1
#
_cell.length_a   1.000
_cell.length_b   1.000
_cell.length_c   1.000
_cell.angle_alpha   90.00
_cell.angle_beta   90.00
_cell.angle_gamma   90.00
#
_symmetry.space_group_name_H-M   'P 1'
#
loop_
_entity.id
_entity.type
_entity.pdbx_description
1 polymer ?
#
loop_
_entity_poly.entity_id
_entity_poly.type
_entity_poly.pdbx_seq_one_letter_code
_entity_poly.pdbx_strand_id
1 'polypeptide(L)'
;MFTFRSFTVSAVACGILVAQPSRAADYTVKADAATTLLDKWEGWGTSLCWWANAFGDREDVADVFFTRKETVTLKGATSGIPALGFNIARYNIGGSSKNVIDDGGTEIAMKESPNMPAFKFIESFWLDWSSNVSTSKSWNWEADAKQRKMLELAIKRGVDITEAFSNAPPWWMTNNHATAGGDDGKKDNLQTWNHDAFALYLATVVKRAKDNWGG
;
A
#
# COMPACT_ATOMS: atom_id res chain seq x y z
N MET A 1 80.73 -33.72 -36.10
CA MET A 1 79.38 -34.03 -36.63
C MET A 1 79.14 -35.51 -36.35
N PHE A 2 77.94 -35.92 -35.91
CA PHE A 2 77.56 -37.22 -35.26
C PHE A 2 77.92 -37.32 -33.77
N THR A 3 77.09 -37.77 -32.81
CA THR A 3 75.66 -38.05 -32.67
C THR A 3 75.37 -38.10 -31.16
N PHE A 4 74.57 -37.19 -30.60
CA PHE A 4 74.02 -37.37 -29.24
C PHE A 4 72.67 -38.09 -29.37
N ARG A 5 72.56 -39.28 -28.77
CA ARG A 5 71.27 -39.97 -28.58
C ARG A 5 70.55 -39.29 -27.42
N SER A 6 69.50 -38.52 -27.70
CA SER A 6 68.55 -38.10 -26.67
C SER A 6 67.58 -39.23 -26.35
N PHE A 7 67.54 -39.65 -25.09
CA PHE A 7 66.44 -40.44 -24.55
C PHE A 7 65.24 -39.51 -24.34
N THR A 8 64.15 -39.78 -25.06
CA THR A 8 62.86 -39.12 -24.81
C THR A 8 62.17 -39.86 -23.65
N VAL A 9 62.05 -39.22 -22.49
CA VAL A 9 61.18 -39.72 -21.42
C VAL A 9 59.78 -39.15 -21.70
N SER A 10 58.86 -40.01 -22.13
CA SER A 10 57.44 -39.66 -22.21
C SER A 10 56.85 -39.65 -20.80
N ALA A 11 56.63 -38.47 -20.24
CA ALA A 11 55.79 -38.31 -19.06
C ALA A 11 54.32 -38.42 -19.49
N VAL A 12 53.68 -39.56 -19.18
CA VAL A 12 52.22 -39.72 -19.31
C VAL A 12 51.58 -39.01 -18.11
N ALA A 13 51.01 -37.83 -18.35
CA ALA A 13 50.13 -37.17 -17.40
C ALA A 13 48.73 -37.78 -17.51
N CYS A 14 48.36 -38.67 -16.58
CA CYS A 14 46.97 -39.09 -16.41
C CYS A 14 46.16 -37.93 -15.84
N GLY A 15 45.41 -37.23 -16.71
CA GLY A 15 44.37 -36.30 -16.28
C GLY A 15 43.20 -37.06 -15.68
N ILE A 16 42.99 -36.96 -14.37
CA ILE A 16 41.76 -37.42 -13.73
C ILE A 16 40.66 -36.43 -14.10
N LEU A 17 39.82 -36.80 -15.08
CA LEU A 17 38.53 -36.17 -15.32
C LEU A 17 37.61 -36.52 -14.15
N VAL A 18 37.47 -35.60 -13.19
CA VAL A 18 36.40 -35.67 -12.20
C VAL A 18 35.10 -35.35 -12.93
N ALA A 19 34.38 -36.39 -13.35
CA ALA A 19 33.01 -36.24 -13.83
C ALA A 19 32.16 -35.75 -12.65
N GLN A 20 31.71 -34.50 -12.72
CA GLN A 20 30.70 -34.02 -11.77
C GLN A 20 29.44 -34.85 -11.98
N PRO A 21 28.81 -35.40 -10.92
CA PRO A 21 27.55 -36.10 -11.08
C PRO A 21 26.52 -35.13 -11.65
N SER A 22 26.00 -35.47 -12.83
CA SER A 22 24.83 -34.80 -13.39
C SER A 22 23.67 -35.03 -12.42
N ARG A 23 23.33 -33.99 -11.65
CA ARG A 23 22.17 -34.03 -10.75
C ARG A 23 20.93 -34.04 -11.64
N ALA A 24 20.34 -35.21 -11.85
CA ALA A 24 19.03 -35.33 -12.47
C ALA A 24 18.03 -34.55 -11.60
N ALA A 25 17.20 -33.72 -12.22
CA ALA A 25 16.14 -33.03 -11.49
C ALA A 25 15.12 -34.07 -11.00
N ASP A 26 14.73 -34.02 -9.72
CA ASP A 26 13.74 -34.94 -9.14
C ASP A 26 12.34 -34.78 -9.75
N TYR A 27 12.09 -33.68 -10.47
CA TYR A 27 10.90 -33.45 -11.28
C TYR A 27 11.16 -32.40 -12.37
N THR A 28 10.37 -32.46 -13.44
CA THR A 28 10.36 -31.46 -14.52
C THR A 28 9.04 -30.70 -14.50
N VAL A 29 9.10 -29.37 -14.40
CA VAL A 29 7.94 -28.49 -14.60
C VAL A 29 7.93 -28.02 -16.05
N LYS A 30 6.83 -28.24 -16.76
CA LYS A 30 6.61 -27.69 -18.10
C LYS A 30 5.66 -26.50 -17.99
N ALA A 31 6.11 -25.33 -18.43
CA ALA A 31 5.22 -24.21 -18.67
C ALA A 31 4.54 -24.43 -20.03
N ASP A 32 3.21 -24.57 -20.04
CA ASP A 32 2.43 -24.61 -21.27
C ASP A 32 2.05 -23.17 -21.65
N ALA A 33 2.88 -22.54 -22.47
CA ALA A 33 2.67 -21.17 -22.95
C ALA A 33 1.63 -21.08 -24.10
N ALA A 34 1.09 -22.20 -24.60
CA ALA A 34 0.12 -22.19 -25.69
C ALA A 34 -1.29 -21.80 -25.23
N THR A 35 -1.55 -21.87 -23.92
CA THR A 35 -2.86 -21.55 -23.33
C THR A 35 -2.74 -20.33 -22.42
N THR A 36 -3.39 -19.23 -22.78
CA THR A 36 -3.58 -18.09 -21.88
C THR A 36 -4.63 -18.43 -20.83
N LEU A 37 -4.26 -18.45 -19.55
CA LEU A 37 -5.20 -18.64 -18.43
C LEU A 37 -5.72 -17.31 -17.87
N LEU A 38 -4.94 -16.24 -18.02
CA LEU A 38 -5.27 -14.88 -17.58
C LEU A 38 -4.83 -13.90 -18.67
N ASP A 39 -5.80 -13.21 -19.28
CA ASP A 39 -5.54 -12.30 -20.40
C ASP A 39 -4.86 -10.99 -19.98
N LYS A 40 -5.00 -10.62 -18.71
CA LYS A 40 -4.37 -9.42 -18.12
C LYS A 40 -3.93 -9.74 -16.71
N TRP A 41 -2.69 -9.35 -16.41
CA TRP A 41 -2.18 -9.29 -15.04
C TRP A 41 -1.93 -7.82 -14.71
N GLU A 42 -2.53 -7.35 -13.62
CA GLU A 42 -2.55 -5.93 -13.28
C GLU A 42 -1.37 -5.49 -12.43
N GLY A 43 -0.78 -6.40 -11.65
CA GLY A 43 0.40 -6.06 -10.88
C GLY A 43 0.51 -6.62 -9.48
N TRP A 44 1.39 -5.99 -8.72
CA TRP A 44 1.57 -6.14 -7.29
C TRP A 44 1.41 -4.79 -6.60
N GLY A 45 0.87 -4.80 -5.40
CA GLY A 45 0.61 -3.57 -4.68
C GLY A 45 0.63 -3.70 -3.17
N THR A 46 0.39 -2.56 -2.54
CA THR A 46 0.22 -2.47 -1.10
C THR A 46 -0.94 -1.53 -0.75
N SER A 47 -1.57 -1.78 0.39
CA SER A 47 -2.44 -0.79 1.00
C SER A 47 -1.62 0.24 1.74
N LEU A 48 -1.94 1.52 1.60
CA LEU A 48 -1.32 2.62 2.35
C LEU A 48 -1.85 2.72 3.79
N CYS A 49 -2.88 1.93 4.10
CA CYS A 49 -3.63 1.99 5.34
C CYS A 49 -2.73 1.92 6.57
N TRP A 50 -2.88 2.95 7.41
CA TRP A 50 -2.27 3.10 8.73
C TRP A 50 -0.76 3.31 8.74
N TRP A 51 0.04 2.52 8.03
CA TRP A 51 1.49 2.72 8.01
C TRP A 51 1.88 4.02 7.31
N ALA A 52 1.15 4.43 6.26
CA ALA A 52 1.41 5.71 5.60
C ALA A 52 0.92 6.88 6.45
N ASN A 53 0.05 6.67 7.44
CA ASN A 53 -0.23 7.70 8.44
C ASN A 53 0.97 7.91 9.40
N ALA A 54 1.77 6.86 9.63
CA ALA A 54 3.01 7.01 10.39
C ALA A 54 4.14 7.62 9.53
N PHE A 55 4.32 7.13 8.30
CA PHE A 55 5.53 7.33 7.50
C PHE A 55 5.27 7.92 6.10
N GLY A 56 4.08 8.42 5.82
CA GLY A 56 3.68 8.81 4.47
C GLY A 56 4.40 10.04 3.90
N ASP A 57 5.12 10.77 4.75
CA ASP A 57 6.01 11.86 4.42
C ASP A 57 7.45 11.42 4.10
N ARG A 58 7.74 10.11 4.12
CA ARG A 58 9.07 9.56 3.85
C ARG A 58 9.25 9.09 2.41
N GLU A 59 10.06 9.83 1.67
CA GLU A 59 10.41 9.49 0.27
C GLU A 59 11.21 8.19 0.14
N ASP A 60 12.06 7.86 1.11
CA ASP A 60 12.84 6.63 1.09
C ASP A 60 11.98 5.38 1.35
N VAL A 61 10.90 5.52 2.14
CA VAL A 61 9.88 4.47 2.25
C VAL A 61 9.13 4.34 0.93
N ALA A 62 8.73 5.45 0.30
CA ALA A 62 8.11 5.41 -1.03
C ALA A 62 9.02 4.77 -2.09
N ASP A 63 10.33 5.01 -2.01
CA ASP A 63 11.33 4.40 -2.89
C ASP A 63 11.39 2.88 -2.74
N VAL A 64 11.40 2.38 -1.50
CA VAL A 64 11.38 0.93 -1.23
C VAL A 64 10.14 0.28 -1.85
N PHE A 65 8.97 0.90 -1.76
CA PHE A 65 7.73 0.28 -2.25
C PHE A 65 7.54 0.42 -3.76
N PHE A 66 7.74 1.62 -4.33
CA PHE A 66 7.21 1.97 -5.64
C PHE A 66 8.28 2.18 -6.72
N THR A 67 9.58 2.07 -6.40
CA THR A 67 10.64 2.13 -7.42
C THR A 67 11.17 0.74 -7.76
N ARG A 68 11.97 0.65 -8.81
CA ARG A 68 12.73 -0.56 -9.19
C ARG A 68 14.23 -0.41 -8.92
N LYS A 69 14.59 0.43 -7.93
CA LYS A 69 15.99 0.64 -7.54
C LYS A 69 16.56 -0.67 -6.99
N GLU A 70 17.77 -1.03 -7.43
CA GLU A 70 18.48 -2.22 -6.94
C GLU A 70 18.77 -2.15 -5.44
N THR A 71 18.94 -0.95 -4.90
CA THR A 71 19.19 -0.71 -3.48
C THR A 71 18.59 0.62 -3.03
N VAL A 72 17.85 0.59 -1.93
CA VAL A 72 17.32 1.74 -1.21
C VAL A 72 17.72 1.59 0.25
N THR A 73 18.37 2.62 0.80
CA THR A 73 18.71 2.66 2.22
C THR A 73 17.68 3.49 2.97
N LEU A 74 16.90 2.84 3.83
CA LEU A 74 15.98 3.53 4.72
C LEU A 74 16.77 4.39 5.72
N LYS A 75 16.26 5.59 6.01
CA LYS A 75 16.78 6.48 7.05
C LYS A 75 16.86 5.74 8.38
N GLY A 76 18.08 5.69 8.94
CA GLY A 76 18.40 4.97 10.17
C GLY A 76 18.89 3.53 9.95
N ALA A 77 18.83 2.99 8.74
CA ALA A 77 19.41 1.70 8.40
C ALA A 77 20.90 1.81 8.05
N THR A 78 21.66 0.76 8.35
CA THR A 78 23.10 0.66 8.04
C THR A 78 23.37 -0.08 6.72
N SER A 79 22.35 -0.68 6.13
CA SER A 79 22.40 -1.38 4.84
C SER A 79 21.13 -1.10 4.04
N GLY A 80 21.25 -1.21 2.72
CA GLY A 80 20.13 -1.02 1.81
C GLY A 80 19.43 -2.34 1.46
N ILE A 81 18.20 -2.21 0.98
CA ILE A 81 17.36 -3.31 0.51
C ILE A 81 16.89 -3.05 -0.93
N PRO A 82 16.63 -4.08 -1.74
CA PRO A 82 16.05 -3.87 -3.06
C PRO A 82 14.63 -3.31 -2.94
N ALA A 83 14.26 -2.42 -3.85
CA ALA A 83 12.90 -1.93 -3.94
C ALA A 83 11.97 -2.99 -4.57
N LEU A 84 10.67 -2.90 -4.24
CA LEU A 84 9.66 -3.89 -4.60
C LEU A 84 9.03 -3.65 -5.98
N GLY A 85 9.10 -2.42 -6.48
CA GLY A 85 8.54 -2.07 -7.79
C GLY A 85 7.02 -2.24 -7.89
N PHE A 86 6.29 -2.02 -6.80
CA PHE A 86 4.83 -2.08 -6.81
C PHE A 86 4.25 -1.04 -7.76
N ASN A 87 3.25 -1.46 -8.51
CA ASN A 87 2.53 -0.63 -9.47
C ASN A 87 1.05 -0.42 -9.08
N ILE A 88 0.62 -0.94 -7.92
CA ILE A 88 -0.72 -0.72 -7.37
C ILE A 88 -0.61 -0.10 -5.96
N ALA A 89 -1.27 1.04 -5.73
CA ALA A 89 -1.35 1.69 -4.42
C ALA A 89 -2.81 1.83 -3.96
N ARG A 90 -3.15 1.29 -2.78
CA ARG A 90 -4.53 1.30 -2.26
C ARG A 90 -4.68 2.28 -1.10
N TYR A 91 -5.38 3.39 -1.33
CA TYR A 91 -5.61 4.48 -0.39
C TYR A 91 -6.82 4.21 0.52
N ASN A 92 -6.65 4.34 1.84
CA ASN A 92 -7.73 4.19 2.81
C ASN A 92 -8.34 5.55 3.14
N ILE A 93 -9.56 5.80 2.64
CA ILE A 93 -10.38 6.97 2.95
C ILE A 93 -10.82 6.88 4.41
N GLY A 94 -10.41 7.88 5.20
CA GLY A 94 -10.65 7.93 6.63
C GLY A 94 -12.08 8.20 7.05
N GLY A 95 -12.39 7.79 8.27
CA GLY A 95 -13.65 8.07 8.95
C GLY A 95 -13.48 8.79 10.28
N SER A 96 -12.25 8.88 10.82
CA SER A 96 -12.00 9.43 12.15
C SER A 96 -11.89 10.95 12.12
N SER A 97 -12.25 11.63 13.19
CA SER A 97 -11.97 13.06 13.32
C SER A 97 -12.07 13.48 14.79
N LYS A 98 -11.40 14.58 15.13
CA LYS A 98 -11.41 15.18 16.48
C LYS A 98 -12.40 16.34 16.59
N ASN A 99 -13.20 16.59 15.55
CA ASN A 99 -14.22 17.63 15.60
C ASN A 99 -15.32 17.26 16.59
N VAL A 100 -15.94 18.30 17.16
CA VAL A 100 -17.16 18.20 17.95
C VAL A 100 -18.28 18.78 17.11
N ILE A 101 -19.43 18.11 17.09
CA ILE A 101 -20.64 18.56 16.41
C ILE A 101 -21.61 19.06 17.47
N ASP A 102 -22.12 20.28 17.29
CA ASP A 102 -23.20 20.83 18.12
C ASP A 102 -24.55 20.44 17.50
N ASP A 103 -25.28 19.56 18.17
CA ASP A 103 -26.63 19.14 17.82
C ASP A 103 -27.63 19.78 18.77
N GLY A 104 -28.05 21.02 18.44
CA GLY A 104 -29.08 21.74 19.19
C GLY A 104 -28.71 22.04 20.65
N GLY A 105 -27.43 22.31 20.93
CA GLY A 105 -26.89 22.55 22.26
C GLY A 105 -26.27 21.31 22.91
N THR A 106 -26.26 20.16 22.22
CA THR A 106 -25.60 18.93 22.67
C THR A 106 -24.32 18.70 21.88
N GLU A 107 -23.19 18.68 22.58
CA GLU A 107 -21.90 18.37 21.96
C GLU A 107 -21.74 16.86 21.75
N ILE A 108 -21.47 16.47 20.50
CA ILE A 108 -21.22 15.09 20.09
C ILE A 108 -19.80 14.99 19.53
N ALA A 109 -19.03 14.02 20.04
CA ALA A 109 -17.67 13.76 19.60
C ALA A 109 -17.49 12.28 19.24
N MET A 110 -16.44 11.99 18.46
CA MET A 110 -16.06 10.61 18.16
C MET A 110 -15.71 9.86 19.45
N LYS A 111 -16.24 8.65 19.60
CA LYS A 111 -15.85 7.70 20.64
C LYS A 111 -14.55 6.99 20.24
N GLU A 112 -13.43 7.46 20.77
CA GLU A 112 -12.12 6.85 20.56
C GLU A 112 -11.95 5.57 21.39
N SER A 113 -11.40 4.51 20.77
CA SER A 113 -11.01 3.29 21.48
C SER A 113 -9.64 3.46 22.12
N PRO A 114 -9.43 3.12 23.40
CA PRO A 114 -8.11 3.17 24.04
C PRO A 114 -7.11 2.20 23.38
N ASN A 115 -7.59 1.21 22.64
CA ASN A 115 -6.77 0.24 21.91
C ASN A 115 -6.46 0.67 20.48
N MET A 116 -6.94 1.84 20.04
CA MET A 116 -6.65 2.37 18.71
C MET A 116 -5.37 3.21 18.76
N PRO A 117 -4.22 2.70 18.26
CA PRO A 117 -3.01 3.49 18.18
C PRO A 117 -3.18 4.64 17.18
N ALA A 118 -2.45 5.74 17.41
CA ALA A 118 -2.58 6.97 16.62
C ALA A 118 -2.43 6.76 15.10
N PHE A 119 -1.55 5.87 14.67
CA PHE A 119 -1.36 5.59 13.23
C PHE A 119 -2.59 4.93 12.58
N LYS A 120 -3.52 4.37 13.35
CA LYS A 120 -4.82 3.87 12.85
C LYS A 120 -5.92 4.93 12.79
N PHE A 121 -5.71 6.10 13.39
CA PHE A 121 -6.62 7.25 13.31
C PHE A 121 -6.46 7.89 11.93
N ILE A 122 -7.29 7.49 10.97
CA ILE A 122 -7.29 8.06 9.62
C ILE A 122 -8.39 9.11 9.51
N GLU A 123 -8.00 10.34 9.23
CA GLU A 123 -8.90 11.49 9.25
C GLU A 123 -9.94 11.44 8.13
N SER A 124 -11.19 11.75 8.47
CA SER A 124 -12.29 11.98 7.55
C SER A 124 -12.17 13.34 6.90
N PHE A 125 -12.54 13.43 5.62
CA PHE A 125 -12.69 14.71 4.93
C PHE A 125 -14.04 15.37 5.22
N TRP A 126 -15.08 14.60 5.61
CA TRP A 126 -16.42 15.11 5.90
C TRP A 126 -16.66 15.11 7.40
N LEU A 127 -16.70 16.30 7.97
CA LEU A 127 -16.63 16.56 9.42
C LEU A 127 -17.99 16.47 10.10
N ASP A 128 -19.06 16.93 9.44
CA ASP A 128 -20.40 16.99 10.02
C ASP A 128 -21.49 16.93 8.96
N TRP A 129 -22.73 16.72 9.39
CA TRP A 129 -23.90 16.63 8.51
C TRP A 129 -24.48 17.98 8.07
N SER A 130 -23.90 19.12 8.46
CA SER A 130 -24.50 20.44 8.21
C SER A 130 -24.51 20.82 6.72
N SER A 131 -23.60 20.25 5.92
CA SER A 131 -23.59 20.44 4.47
C SER A 131 -22.94 19.28 3.73
N ASN A 132 -23.56 18.86 2.62
CA ASN A 132 -22.98 17.94 1.64
C ASN A 132 -22.20 18.67 0.52
N VAL A 133 -22.08 20.00 0.59
CA VAL A 133 -21.35 20.79 -0.41
C VAL A 133 -19.86 20.74 -0.07
N SER A 134 -19.06 20.17 -0.96
CA SER A 134 -17.62 19.91 -0.77
C SER A 134 -16.76 21.17 -0.54
N THR A 135 -17.28 22.37 -0.82
CA THR A 135 -16.59 23.65 -0.59
C THR A 135 -17.01 24.32 0.73
N SER A 136 -17.91 23.71 1.49
CA SER A 136 -18.38 24.22 2.78
C SER A 136 -17.37 23.90 3.91
N LYS A 137 -17.63 24.45 5.10
CA LYS A 137 -16.84 24.17 6.31
C LYS A 137 -17.05 22.75 6.87
N SER A 138 -18.07 22.03 6.41
CA SER A 138 -18.27 20.62 6.73
C SER A 138 -17.21 19.72 6.10
N TRP A 139 -16.38 20.25 5.20
CA TRP A 139 -15.32 19.51 4.53
C TRP A 139 -13.94 20.08 4.87
N ASN A 140 -13.02 19.20 5.25
CA ASN A 140 -11.63 19.52 5.48
C ASN A 140 -10.73 18.77 4.50
N TRP A 141 -10.33 19.46 3.43
CA TRP A 141 -9.44 18.88 2.41
C TRP A 141 -7.97 18.77 2.84
N GLU A 142 -7.60 19.32 4.00
CA GLU A 142 -6.26 19.16 4.56
C GLU A 142 -6.10 17.86 5.37
N ALA A 143 -7.20 17.20 5.71
CA ALA A 143 -7.22 15.93 6.43
C ALA A 143 -6.32 14.86 5.79
N ASP A 144 -5.83 13.94 6.62
CA ASP A 144 -5.08 12.74 6.21
C ASP A 144 -3.82 13.05 5.38
N ALA A 145 -3.13 14.14 5.75
CA ALA A 145 -2.02 14.70 4.99
C ALA A 145 -0.92 13.67 4.66
N LYS A 146 -0.61 12.74 5.57
CA LYS A 146 0.47 11.78 5.38
C LYS A 146 0.13 10.66 4.40
N GLN A 147 -1.06 10.03 4.48
CA GLN A 147 -1.41 9.02 3.48
C GLN A 147 -1.60 9.65 2.10
N ARG A 148 -2.21 10.86 2.03
CA ARG A 148 -2.28 11.62 0.78
C ARG A 148 -0.90 11.85 0.19
N LYS A 149 0.07 12.24 1.03
CA LYS A 149 1.44 12.46 0.59
C LYS A 149 2.08 11.18 0.03
N MET A 150 1.87 10.04 0.68
CA MET A 150 2.39 8.77 0.18
C MET A 150 1.75 8.34 -1.14
N LEU A 151 0.45 8.61 -1.32
CA LEU A 151 -0.24 8.36 -2.60
C LEU A 151 0.38 9.20 -3.72
N GLU A 152 0.59 10.50 -3.51
CA GLU A 152 1.28 11.38 -4.46
C GLU A 152 2.70 10.86 -4.78
N LEU A 153 3.44 10.42 -3.74
CA LEU A 153 4.79 9.88 -3.89
C LEU A 153 4.80 8.58 -4.70
N ALA A 154 3.79 7.72 -4.53
CA ALA A 154 3.60 6.51 -5.31
C ALA A 154 3.30 6.83 -6.79
N ILE A 155 2.36 7.76 -7.04
CA ILE A 155 2.01 8.24 -8.39
C ILE A 155 3.24 8.81 -9.10
N LYS A 156 4.02 9.66 -8.42
CA LYS A 156 5.26 10.22 -8.96
C LYS A 156 6.31 9.14 -9.30
N ARG A 157 6.22 7.96 -8.68
CA ARG A 157 7.11 6.81 -8.93
C ARG A 157 6.56 5.84 -9.98
N GLY A 158 5.41 6.16 -10.59
CA GLY A 158 4.86 5.44 -11.72
C GLY A 158 4.04 4.21 -11.32
N VAL A 159 3.26 4.29 -10.23
CA VAL A 159 2.17 3.30 -10.06
C VAL A 159 1.17 3.45 -11.20
N ASP A 160 0.70 2.32 -11.71
CA ASP A 160 -0.25 2.26 -12.83
C ASP A 160 -1.70 2.34 -12.34
N ILE A 161 -1.95 1.84 -11.13
CA ILE A 161 -3.30 1.71 -10.56
C ILE A 161 -3.30 2.29 -9.14
N THR A 162 -4.26 3.18 -8.91
CA THR A 162 -4.62 3.64 -7.57
C THR A 162 -6.04 3.18 -7.25
N GLU A 163 -6.22 2.54 -6.10
CA GLU A 163 -7.53 2.11 -5.62
C GLU A 163 -7.88 2.85 -4.34
N ALA A 164 -9.12 3.28 -4.19
CA ALA A 164 -9.61 3.78 -2.91
C ALA A 164 -10.49 2.73 -2.23
N PHE A 165 -10.38 2.66 -0.90
CA PHE A 165 -11.28 1.88 -0.07
C PHE A 165 -11.48 2.60 1.27
N SER A 166 -12.41 2.12 2.10
CA SER A 166 -12.64 2.69 3.41
C SER A 166 -12.90 1.59 4.45
N ASN A 167 -12.21 1.67 5.58
CA ASN A 167 -12.45 0.78 6.71
C ASN A 167 -13.64 1.22 7.59
N ALA A 168 -14.02 2.50 7.54
CA ALA A 168 -15.11 3.05 8.33
C ALA A 168 -15.66 4.33 7.68
N PRO A 169 -16.97 4.56 7.71
CA PRO A 169 -17.54 5.85 7.32
C PRO A 169 -17.09 6.97 8.28
N PRO A 170 -17.31 8.25 7.94
CA PRO A 170 -17.22 9.35 8.90
C PRO A 170 -17.90 8.97 10.21
N TRP A 171 -17.21 9.19 11.34
CA TRP A 171 -17.60 8.65 12.64
C TRP A 171 -19.04 9.00 13.03
N TRP A 172 -19.52 10.18 12.67
CA TRP A 172 -20.88 10.66 12.94
C TRP A 172 -21.96 9.89 12.15
N MET A 173 -21.59 9.17 11.08
CA MET A 173 -22.49 8.28 10.35
C MET A 173 -22.66 6.92 11.05
N THR A 174 -21.88 6.63 12.09
CA THR A 174 -21.92 5.32 12.78
C THR A 174 -22.91 5.31 13.94
N ASN A 175 -23.50 4.14 14.22
CA ASN A 175 -24.50 3.98 15.28
C ASN A 175 -23.94 4.30 16.68
N ASN A 176 -22.66 4.02 16.92
CA ASN A 176 -22.00 4.21 18.22
C ASN A 176 -20.97 5.35 18.24
N HIS A 177 -20.94 6.19 17.18
CA HIS A 177 -19.99 7.27 16.99
C HIS A 177 -18.51 6.83 17.04
N ALA A 178 -18.19 5.59 16.66
CA ALA A 178 -16.84 5.03 16.68
C ALA A 178 -16.42 4.45 15.33
N THR A 179 -15.16 4.65 14.96
CA THR A 179 -14.56 4.05 13.75
C THR A 179 -13.81 2.75 14.03
N ALA A 180 -13.70 2.35 15.29
CA ALA A 180 -13.02 1.12 15.73
C ALA A 180 -13.94 -0.12 15.71
N GLY A 181 -15.11 -0.02 15.06
CA GLY A 181 -16.12 -1.08 14.99
C GLY A 181 -17.38 -0.77 15.80
N GLY A 182 -18.46 -1.48 15.48
CA GLY A 182 -19.72 -1.43 16.21
C GLY A 182 -19.66 -2.17 17.54
N ASP A 183 -20.63 -1.93 18.41
CA ASP A 183 -20.72 -2.59 19.72
C ASP A 183 -21.01 -4.11 19.57
N ASP A 184 -21.63 -4.52 18.46
CA ASP A 184 -21.80 -5.91 18.04
C ASP A 184 -21.08 -6.13 16.70
N GLY A 185 -19.97 -6.87 16.71
CA GLY A 185 -19.16 -7.14 15.51
C GLY A 185 -19.86 -7.97 14.42
N LYS A 186 -21.10 -8.42 14.64
CA LYS A 186 -21.93 -9.10 13.64
C LYS A 186 -22.93 -8.18 12.93
N LYS A 187 -23.03 -6.92 13.35
CA LYS A 187 -23.96 -5.94 12.79
C LYS A 187 -23.19 -4.85 12.08
N ASP A 188 -23.81 -4.31 11.03
CA ASP A 188 -23.31 -3.10 10.40
C ASP A 188 -23.36 -1.94 11.41
N ASN A 189 -22.27 -1.17 11.44
CA ASN A 189 -22.18 -0.01 12.30
C ASN A 189 -22.57 1.29 11.59
N LEU A 190 -22.86 1.25 10.29
CA LEU A 190 -23.40 2.40 9.55
C LEU A 190 -24.88 2.61 9.91
N GLN A 191 -25.27 3.86 10.16
CA GLN A 191 -26.67 4.23 10.32
C GLN A 191 -27.40 4.03 8.99
N THR A 192 -28.59 3.41 9.01
CA THR A 192 -29.30 3.00 7.80
C THR A 192 -29.69 4.16 6.88
N TRP A 193 -29.87 5.37 7.41
CA TRP A 193 -30.17 6.58 6.65
C TRP A 193 -28.93 7.23 6.01
N ASN A 194 -27.72 6.76 6.30
CA ASN A 194 -26.47 7.33 5.81
C ASN A 194 -25.84 6.56 4.65
N HIS A 195 -26.50 5.55 4.07
CA HIS A 195 -25.95 4.79 2.94
C HIS A 195 -25.63 5.68 1.73
N ASP A 196 -26.58 6.51 1.31
CA ASP A 196 -26.39 7.42 0.17
C ASP A 196 -25.37 8.51 0.47
N ALA A 197 -25.37 9.04 1.71
CA ALA A 197 -24.38 10.00 2.15
C ALA A 197 -22.97 9.40 2.18
N PHE A 198 -22.82 8.15 2.61
CA PHE A 198 -21.53 7.47 2.60
C PHE A 198 -21.05 7.18 1.17
N ALA A 199 -21.95 6.79 0.26
CA ALA A 199 -21.61 6.66 -1.15
C ALA A 199 -21.16 8.00 -1.76
N LEU A 200 -21.87 9.10 -1.44
CA LEU A 200 -21.48 10.44 -1.84
C LEU A 200 -20.10 10.83 -1.28
N TYR A 201 -19.83 10.49 -0.01
CA TYR A 201 -18.54 10.74 0.62
C TYR A 201 -17.39 10.10 -0.17
N LEU A 202 -17.49 8.79 -0.42
CA LEU A 202 -16.47 8.04 -1.15
C LEU A 202 -16.29 8.60 -2.57
N ALA A 203 -17.38 8.85 -3.29
CA ALA A 203 -17.33 9.41 -4.64
C ALA A 203 -16.69 10.80 -4.68
N THR A 204 -16.99 11.65 -3.69
CA THR A 204 -16.43 13.01 -3.59
C THR A 204 -14.94 12.98 -3.30
N VAL A 205 -14.47 12.12 -2.39
CA VAL A 205 -13.04 11.98 -2.09
C VAL A 205 -12.28 11.40 -3.28
N VAL A 206 -12.82 10.38 -3.95
CA VAL A 206 -12.20 9.82 -5.17
C VAL A 206 -12.13 10.86 -6.28
N LYS A 207 -13.19 11.65 -6.49
CA LYS A 207 -13.18 12.76 -7.44
C LYS A 207 -12.10 13.80 -7.09
N ARG A 208 -11.99 14.18 -5.82
CA ARG A 208 -10.96 15.12 -5.34
C ARG A 208 -9.55 14.57 -5.61
N ALA A 209 -9.30 13.30 -5.29
CA ALA A 209 -8.01 12.66 -5.54
C ALA A 209 -7.65 12.73 -7.03
N LYS A 210 -8.61 12.40 -7.90
CA LYS A 210 -8.43 12.42 -9.36
C LYS A 210 -8.10 13.81 -9.88
N ASP A 211 -8.81 14.83 -9.39
CA ASP A 211 -8.67 16.20 -9.88
C ASP A 211 -7.44 16.91 -9.29
N ASN A 212 -6.93 16.49 -8.11
CA ASN A 212 -5.95 17.28 -7.36
C ASN A 212 -4.70 16.53 -6.87
N TRP A 213 -4.72 15.21 -6.73
CA TRP A 213 -3.59 14.43 -6.18
C TRP A 213 -2.91 13.53 -7.22
N GLY A 214 -3.45 13.49 -8.45
CA GLY A 214 -2.85 12.79 -9.59
C GLY A 214 -3.29 11.32 -9.75
N GLY A 215 -4.32 10.89 -9.03
CA GLY A 215 -4.90 9.53 -9.13
C GLY A 215 -6.40 9.55 -9.01
#